data_AF-A0A9N9Q923-F1
#
_entry.id   AF-A0A9N9Q923-F1
#
_cell.length_a   1.000
_cell.length_b   1.000
_cell.length_c   1.000
_cell.angle_alpha   90.00
_cell.angle_beta   90.00
_cell.angle_gamma   90.00
#
_symmetry.space_group_name_H-M   'P 1'
#
loop_
_entity.id
_entity.type
_entity.pdbx_description
1 polymer ?
#
loop_
_entity_poly.entity_id
_entity_poly.type
_entity_poly.pdbx_seq_one_letter_code
_entity_poly.pdbx_strand_id
1 'polypeptide(L)'
;MEDGKYVEGSLWYYAPNKVAPIIFALLFSISMFWHFYQCINRYLPWAALLFVVGYILREIGTFNYDNVPIFISSLVFIYAAPPIYELANYFILSRLLYYIPHHTPIHPGRVLSTFGFISTIIETPNANGAALVANTTLPRKKQDTGKALLKRALILQLVVLSCFIFLAATFHRQCRAAGLTPKNLRIPLRTLYISSSLIGIRMLFRTVEYFSISSLSLGVSASSPGLPSPLVRIYLESDGVTEVEGPGYQDKRKWYVTFLDPFDVSGIFRGGGWQVE
;
A
#
# COMPACT_ATOMS: atom_id res chain seq x y z
N MET A 1 -20.97 2.57 -16.39
CA MET A 1 -19.52 2.70 -16.12
C MET A 1 -19.31 4.17 -15.86
N GLU A 2 -18.76 4.57 -14.72
CA GLU A 2 -18.45 5.99 -14.50
C GLU A 2 -17.27 6.33 -15.40
N ASP A 3 -17.43 7.34 -16.25
CA ASP A 3 -16.63 7.59 -17.46
C ASP A 3 -15.17 7.99 -17.21
N GLY A 4 -14.62 7.76 -16.01
CA GLY A 4 -13.25 8.12 -15.63
C GLY A 4 -12.97 9.63 -15.66
N LYS A 5 -13.99 10.45 -15.97
CA LYS A 5 -13.89 11.90 -16.06
C LYS A 5 -13.74 12.50 -14.66
N TYR A 6 -12.91 13.53 -14.56
CA TYR A 6 -12.75 14.33 -13.36
C TYR A 6 -14.05 15.09 -13.07
N VAL A 7 -14.44 15.16 -11.80
CA VAL A 7 -15.61 15.92 -11.33
C VAL A 7 -15.09 17.08 -10.49
N GLU A 8 -15.40 18.31 -10.88
CA GLU A 8 -15.02 19.51 -10.10
C GLU A 8 -15.62 19.44 -8.69
N GLY A 9 -14.80 19.69 -7.66
CA GLY A 9 -15.19 19.61 -6.24
C GLY A 9 -14.96 18.23 -5.59
N SER A 10 -14.69 17.19 -6.38
CA SER A 10 -14.38 15.85 -5.86
C SER A 10 -13.00 15.80 -5.19
N LEU A 11 -12.96 15.33 -3.93
CA LEU A 11 -11.72 15.02 -3.23
C LEU A 11 -10.96 13.83 -3.87
N TRP A 12 -11.66 13.04 -4.70
CA TRP A 12 -11.09 11.93 -5.47
C TRP A 12 -10.56 12.42 -6.81
N TYR A 13 -9.35 11.96 -7.19
CA TYR A 13 -8.70 12.27 -8.46
C TYR A 13 -9.39 11.70 -9.71
N TYR A 14 -10.39 10.83 -9.53
CA TYR A 14 -11.17 10.15 -10.56
C TYR A 14 -12.61 9.96 -10.06
N ALA A 15 -13.60 9.87 -10.94
CA ALA A 15 -14.97 9.47 -10.57
C ALA A 15 -14.92 8.08 -9.91
N PRO A 16 -15.16 7.98 -8.58
CA PRO A 16 -14.85 6.77 -7.84
C PRO A 16 -15.91 5.70 -8.09
N ASN A 17 -15.49 4.63 -8.78
CA ASN A 17 -16.35 3.49 -9.11
C ASN A 17 -17.16 3.02 -7.89
N LYS A 18 -18.48 3.16 -7.97
CA LYS A 18 -19.43 2.80 -6.90
C LYS A 18 -19.50 1.29 -6.60
N VAL A 19 -19.24 0.43 -7.59
CA VAL A 19 -19.43 -1.02 -7.47
C VAL A 19 -18.20 -1.72 -6.87
N ALA A 20 -16.99 -1.23 -7.17
CA ALA A 20 -15.76 -1.90 -6.76
C ALA A 20 -15.59 -1.97 -5.21
N PRO A 21 -15.81 -0.90 -4.43
CA PRO A 21 -15.71 -0.95 -2.97
C PRO A 21 -16.68 -1.97 -2.33
N ILE A 22 -17.90 -2.09 -2.86
CA ILE A 22 -18.93 -3.03 -2.39
C ILE A 22 -18.45 -4.48 -2.54
N ILE A 23 -17.92 -4.82 -3.72
CA ILE A 23 -17.41 -6.17 -3.99
C ILE A 23 -16.28 -6.52 -3.02
N PHE A 24 -15.33 -5.59 -2.80
CA PHE A 24 -14.25 -5.83 -1.85
C PHE A 24 -14.75 -5.93 -0.40
N ALA A 25 -15.70 -5.08 0.01
CA ALA A 25 -16.31 -5.16 1.34
C ALA A 25 -16.96 -6.53 1.58
N LEU A 26 -17.70 -7.06 0.60
CA LEU A 26 -18.31 -8.39 0.67
C LEU A 26 -17.25 -9.51 0.76
N LEU A 27 -16.23 -9.49 -0.09
CA LEU A 27 -15.16 -10.49 -0.07
C LEU A 27 -14.40 -10.51 1.25
N PHE A 28 -14.05 -9.33 1.79
CA PHE A 28 -13.41 -9.24 3.10
C PHE A 28 -14.35 -9.62 4.24
N SER A 29 -15.65 -9.37 4.12
CA SER A 29 -16.65 -9.81 5.11
C SER A 29 -16.77 -11.33 5.13
N ILE A 30 -16.87 -11.99 3.97
CA ILE A 30 -16.89 -13.46 3.88
C ILE A 30 -15.61 -14.05 4.50
N SER A 31 -14.45 -13.49 4.15
CA SER A 31 -13.17 -13.86 4.75
C SER A 31 -13.17 -13.65 6.27
N MET A 32 -13.71 -12.53 6.76
CA MET A 32 -13.80 -12.24 8.19
C MET A 32 -14.62 -13.29 8.93
N PHE A 33 -15.83 -13.62 8.45
CA PHE A 33 -16.68 -14.63 9.08
C PHE A 33 -16.06 -16.03 9.04
N TRP A 34 -15.39 -16.38 7.94
CA TRP A 34 -14.68 -17.64 7.82
C TRP A 34 -13.54 -17.76 8.85
N HIS A 35 -12.70 -16.73 8.97
CA HIS A 35 -11.64 -16.70 9.98
C HIS A 35 -12.19 -16.62 11.41
N PHE A 36 -13.31 -15.92 11.61
CA PHE A 36 -13.99 -15.86 12.89
C PHE A 36 -14.47 -17.25 13.32
N TYR A 37 -15.09 -18.01 12.42
CA TYR A 37 -15.48 -19.39 12.65
C TYR A 37 -14.26 -20.28 12.97
N GLN A 38 -13.16 -20.13 12.25
CA GLN A 38 -11.93 -20.88 12.49
C GLN A 38 -11.22 -20.52 13.81
N CYS A 39 -11.42 -19.30 14.32
CA CYS A 39 -10.69 -18.76 15.46
C CYS A 39 -11.56 -18.53 16.70
N ILE A 40 -12.73 -19.17 16.77
CA ILE A 40 -13.76 -19.07 17.83
C ILE A 40 -13.21 -19.14 19.27
N ASN A 41 -11.98 -19.62 19.48
CA ASN A 41 -11.37 -19.75 20.80
C ASN A 41 -9.99 -19.10 21.00
N ARG A 42 -9.46 -18.27 20.07
CA ARG A 42 -8.08 -17.78 20.25
C ARG A 42 -7.71 -16.39 19.70
N TYR A 43 -8.18 -15.96 18.52
CA TYR A 43 -7.77 -14.66 17.94
C TYR A 43 -8.84 -14.03 17.02
N LEU A 44 -9.10 -12.74 17.19
CA LEU A 44 -9.99 -11.98 16.29
C LEU A 44 -9.28 -11.61 14.98
N PRO A 45 -9.95 -11.71 13.81
CA PRO A 45 -9.40 -11.30 12.52
C PRO A 45 -9.42 -9.77 12.34
N TRP A 46 -8.71 -9.04 13.21
CA TRP A 46 -8.67 -7.57 13.25
C TRP A 46 -8.37 -6.92 11.90
N ALA A 47 -7.48 -7.50 11.10
CA ALA A 47 -7.13 -6.96 9.79
C ALA A 47 -8.28 -7.04 8.77
N ALA A 48 -9.10 -8.10 8.82
CA ALA A 48 -10.27 -8.23 7.95
C ALA A 48 -11.36 -7.23 8.34
N LEU A 49 -11.57 -7.00 9.65
CA LEU A 49 -12.49 -5.99 10.15
C LEU A 49 -12.12 -4.58 9.65
N LEU A 50 -10.84 -4.20 9.72
CA LEU A 50 -10.39 -2.90 9.23
C LEU A 50 -10.61 -2.73 7.72
N PHE A 51 -10.41 -3.79 6.92
CA PHE A 51 -10.72 -3.73 5.50
C PHE A 51 -12.21 -3.57 5.24
N VAL A 52 -13.07 -4.31 5.93
CA VAL A 52 -14.53 -4.18 5.79
C VAL A 52 -14.97 -2.75 6.11
N VAL A 53 -14.57 -2.21 7.27
CA VAL A 53 -14.89 -0.84 7.67
C VAL A 53 -14.35 0.18 6.68
N GLY A 54 -13.10 0.01 6.23
CA GLY A 54 -12.46 0.90 5.27
C GLY A 54 -13.17 0.93 3.91
N TYR A 55 -13.59 -0.22 3.38
CA TYR A 55 -14.31 -0.29 2.11
C TYR A 55 -15.75 0.22 2.19
N ILE A 56 -16.44 0.01 3.33
CA ILE A 56 -17.77 0.60 3.58
C ILE A 56 -17.67 2.13 3.63
N LEU A 57 -16.69 2.68 4.38
CA LEU A 57 -16.48 4.12 4.42
C LEU A 57 -16.10 4.69 3.05
N ARG A 58 -15.34 3.92 2.25
CA ARG A 58 -14.99 4.30 0.89
C ARG A 58 -16.21 4.35 -0.03
N GLU A 59 -17.16 3.43 0.11
CA GLU A 59 -18.45 3.49 -0.57
C GLU A 59 -19.27 4.71 -0.14
N ILE A 60 -19.39 4.98 1.16
CA ILE A 60 -20.10 6.18 1.63
C ILE A 60 -19.47 7.48 1.08
N GLY A 61 -18.13 7.48 0.92
CA GLY A 61 -17.37 8.56 0.30
C GLY A 61 -17.55 8.69 -1.22
N THR A 62 -18.09 7.70 -1.93
CA THR A 62 -18.45 7.84 -3.36
C THR A 62 -19.81 8.50 -3.55
N PHE A 63 -20.67 8.50 -2.53
CA PHE A 63 -21.96 9.21 -2.56
C PHE A 63 -21.86 10.65 -2.02
N ASN A 64 -20.83 10.96 -1.22
CA ASN A 64 -20.62 12.28 -0.64
C ASN A 64 -19.20 12.80 -0.94
N TYR A 65 -19.03 13.43 -2.11
CA TYR A 65 -17.71 13.83 -2.63
C TYR A 65 -16.99 14.92 -1.83
N ASP A 66 -17.73 15.72 -1.06
CA ASP A 66 -17.19 16.89 -0.34
C ASP A 66 -16.75 16.57 1.10
N ASN A 67 -17.07 15.37 1.60
CA ASN A 67 -16.83 15.00 3.00
C ASN A 67 -15.40 14.52 3.24
N VAL A 68 -14.49 15.48 3.45
CA VAL A 68 -13.08 15.26 3.82
C VAL A 68 -12.88 14.25 4.96
N PRO A 69 -13.66 14.27 6.06
CA PRO A 69 -13.46 13.31 7.16
C PRO A 69 -13.74 11.85 6.77
N ILE A 70 -14.74 11.61 5.92
CA ILE A 70 -15.11 10.26 5.46
C ILE A 70 -14.02 9.70 4.54
N PHE A 71 -13.50 10.54 3.64
CA PHE A 71 -12.37 10.19 2.79
C PHE A 71 -11.13 9.82 3.60
N ILE A 72 -10.71 10.68 4.54
CA ILE A 72 -9.54 10.43 5.39
C ILE A 72 -9.73 9.14 6.19
N SER A 73 -10.91 8.96 6.78
CA SER A 73 -11.21 7.76 7.58
C SER A 73 -11.10 6.49 6.73
N SER A 74 -11.70 6.48 5.53
CA SER A 74 -11.61 5.34 4.61
C SER A 74 -10.17 4.99 4.26
N LEU A 75 -9.33 5.99 3.98
CA LEU A 75 -7.93 5.82 3.62
C LEU A 75 -7.11 5.28 4.80
N VAL A 76 -7.32 5.81 6.00
CA VAL A 76 -6.63 5.36 7.22
C VAL A 76 -6.98 3.91 7.54
N PHE A 77 -8.25 3.51 7.51
CA PHE A 77 -8.65 2.13 7.79
C PHE A 77 -8.07 1.13 6.77
N ILE A 78 -8.10 1.47 5.47
CA ILE A 78 -7.51 0.62 4.41
C ILE A 78 -5.98 0.55 4.56
N TYR A 79 -5.33 1.63 4.99
CA TYR A 79 -3.88 1.68 5.15
C TYR A 79 -3.39 1.05 6.46
N ALA A 80 -4.23 0.96 7.49
CA ALA A 80 -3.91 0.35 8.78
C ALA A 80 -4.00 -1.18 8.79
N ALA A 81 -4.72 -1.81 7.84
CA ALA A 81 -4.86 -3.26 7.80
C ALA A 81 -3.56 -4.05 7.48
N PRO A 82 -2.72 -3.66 6.49
CA PRO A 82 -1.50 -4.39 6.13
C PRO A 82 -0.47 -4.54 7.27
N PRO A 83 -0.18 -3.52 8.09
CA PRO A 83 0.72 -3.67 9.24
C PRO A 83 0.22 -4.71 10.26
N ILE A 84 -1.10 -4.90 10.39
CA ILE A 84 -1.66 -5.96 11.24
C ILE A 84 -1.43 -7.34 10.62
N TYR A 85 -1.53 -7.47 9.29
CA TYR A 85 -1.13 -8.71 8.62
C TYR A 85 0.37 -9.01 8.75
N GLU A 86 1.20 -7.98 8.73
CA GLU A 86 2.64 -8.12 8.99
C GLU A 86 2.91 -8.60 10.42
N LEU A 87 2.20 -8.06 11.41
CA LEU A 87 2.25 -8.54 12.80
C LEU A 87 1.89 -10.03 12.91
N ALA A 88 0.89 -10.51 12.16
CA ALA A 88 0.56 -11.93 12.11
C ALA A 88 1.72 -12.79 11.56
N ASN A 89 2.47 -12.29 10.57
CA ASN A 89 3.68 -12.98 10.09
C ASN A 89 4.78 -13.03 11.16
N TYR A 90 4.94 -11.96 11.96
CA TYR A 90 5.88 -11.96 13.09
C TYR A 90 5.51 -13.03 14.12
N PHE A 91 4.21 -13.20 14.40
CA PHE A 91 3.71 -14.28 15.24
C PHE A 91 4.06 -15.67 14.68
N ILE A 92 3.83 -15.90 13.39
CA ILE A 92 4.16 -17.18 12.74
C ILE A 92 5.66 -17.47 12.85
N LEU A 93 6.53 -16.50 12.53
CA LEU A 93 7.97 -16.69 12.65
C LEU A 93 8.39 -16.99 14.08
N SER A 94 7.87 -16.25 15.07
CA SER A 94 8.18 -16.48 16.48
C SER A 94 7.83 -17.92 16.93
N ARG A 95 6.70 -18.46 16.46
CA ARG A 95 6.29 -19.85 16.74
C ARG A 95 7.17 -20.87 16.04
N LEU A 96 7.61 -20.59 14.82
CA LEU A 96 8.56 -21.43 14.09
C LEU A 96 9.93 -21.50 14.78
N LEU A 97 10.41 -20.36 15.29
CA LEU A 97 11.64 -20.31 16.07
C LEU A 97 11.52 -21.11 17.38
N TYR A 98 10.36 -21.10 18.03
CA TYR A 98 10.10 -21.93 19.21
C TYR A 98 10.09 -23.43 18.90
N TYR A 99 9.70 -23.81 17.67
CA TYR A 99 9.67 -25.21 17.24
C TYR A 99 11.07 -25.81 17.05
N ILE A 100 12.07 -25.00 16.64
CA ILE A 100 13.46 -25.46 16.44
C ILE A 100 14.43 -24.50 17.14
N PRO A 101 14.52 -24.51 18.48
CA PRO A 101 15.27 -23.51 19.24
C PRO A 101 16.78 -23.51 18.94
N HIS A 102 17.36 -24.69 18.66
CA HIS A 102 18.81 -24.87 18.48
C HIS A 102 19.42 -24.25 17.21
N HIS A 103 18.59 -23.83 16.25
CA HIS A 103 19.04 -23.23 14.98
C HIS A 103 18.47 -21.81 14.79
N THR A 104 18.10 -21.14 15.88
CA THR A 104 17.54 -19.80 15.84
C THR A 104 18.62 -18.72 15.98
N PRO A 105 18.64 -17.68 15.11
CA PRO A 105 19.57 -16.56 15.25
C PRO A 105 19.17 -15.58 16.36
N ILE A 106 17.86 -15.49 16.65
CA ILE A 106 17.29 -14.59 17.66
C ILE A 106 16.32 -15.40 18.52
N HIS A 107 16.28 -15.10 19.82
CA HIS A 107 15.33 -15.72 20.74
C HIS A 107 13.87 -15.57 20.26
N PRO A 108 13.06 -16.64 20.23
CA PRO A 108 11.71 -16.65 19.65
C PRO A 108 10.80 -15.54 20.16
N GLY A 109 10.79 -15.32 21.49
CA GLY A 109 9.96 -14.28 22.12
C GLY A 109 10.39 -12.85 21.82
N ARG A 110 11.65 -12.62 21.40
CA ARG A 110 12.16 -11.28 21.07
C ARG A 110 11.78 -10.85 19.66
N VAL A 111 11.59 -11.78 18.73
CA VAL A 111 11.24 -11.43 17.34
C VAL A 111 9.89 -10.71 17.30
N LEU A 112 8.87 -11.28 17.95
CA LEU A 112 7.55 -10.67 17.98
C LEU A 112 7.58 -9.29 18.67
N SER A 113 8.21 -9.19 19.83
CA SER A 113 8.22 -7.93 20.60
C SER A 113 9.06 -6.86 19.91
N THR A 114 10.23 -7.19 19.36
CA THR A 114 11.09 -6.24 18.65
C THR A 114 10.46 -5.75 17.36
N PHE A 115 10.06 -6.66 16.46
CA PHE A 115 9.48 -6.25 15.18
C PHE A 115 8.09 -5.62 15.35
N GLY A 116 7.28 -6.12 16.27
CA GLY A 116 5.99 -5.51 16.62
C GLY A 116 6.15 -4.10 17.19
N PHE A 117 7.07 -3.89 18.12
CA PHE A 117 7.34 -2.56 18.69
C PHE A 117 7.86 -1.58 17.65
N ILE A 118 8.86 -1.98 16.86
CA ILE A 118 9.41 -1.16 15.77
C ILE A 118 8.31 -0.80 14.76
N SER A 119 7.47 -1.77 14.39
CA SER A 119 6.38 -1.54 13.43
C SER A 119 5.35 -0.55 14.00
N THR A 120 4.95 -0.67 15.26
CA THR A 120 4.06 0.33 15.90
C THR A 120 4.64 1.74 15.90
N ILE A 121 5.95 1.87 16.15
CA ILE A 121 6.65 3.16 16.09
C ILE A 121 6.64 3.74 14.67
N ILE A 122 6.78 2.91 13.64
CA ILE A 122 6.76 3.35 12.22
C ILE A 122 5.33 3.67 11.76
N GLU A 123 4.34 2.92 12.23
CA GLU A 123 2.95 3.12 11.82
C GLU A 123 2.32 4.37 12.41
N THR A 124 2.77 4.81 13.59
CA THR A 124 2.29 6.06 14.21
C THR A 124 2.50 7.30 13.33
N PRO A 125 3.72 7.61 12.83
CA PRO A 125 3.94 8.68 11.88
C PRO A 125 3.38 8.38 10.48
N ASN A 126 3.22 7.10 10.09
CA ASN A 126 2.54 6.72 8.84
C ASN A 126 1.07 7.17 8.86
N ALA A 127 0.33 6.81 9.91
CA ALA A 127 -1.08 7.15 10.07
C ALA A 127 -1.28 8.67 10.21
N ASN A 128 -0.48 9.32 11.06
CA ASN A 128 -0.55 10.78 11.24
C ASN A 128 -0.15 11.53 9.96
N GLY A 129 0.92 11.11 9.29
CA GLY A 129 1.35 11.70 8.03
C GLY A 129 0.30 11.57 6.94
N ALA A 130 -0.32 10.39 6.80
CA ALA A 130 -1.40 10.15 5.86
C ALA A 130 -2.62 11.04 6.13
N ALA A 131 -3.06 11.14 7.39
CA ALA A 131 -4.19 11.98 7.77
C ALA A 131 -3.92 13.48 7.52
N LEU A 132 -2.70 13.96 7.80
CA LEU A 132 -2.31 15.36 7.56
C LEU A 132 -2.22 15.70 6.07
N VAL A 133 -1.71 14.78 5.25
CA VAL A 133 -1.61 14.98 3.79
C VAL A 133 -2.97 14.91 3.11
N ALA A 134 -3.86 14.03 3.58
CA ALA A 134 -5.20 13.89 3.03
C ALA A 134 -6.15 15.03 3.43
N ASN A 135 -5.82 15.80 4.46
CA ASN A 135 -6.64 16.92 4.91
C ASN A 135 -6.26 18.24 4.22
N THR A 136 -6.97 18.54 3.13
CA THR A 136 -6.78 19.75 2.31
C THR A 136 -7.13 21.05 3.03
N THR A 137 -7.89 21.00 4.13
CA THR A 137 -8.28 22.19 4.91
C THR A 137 -7.18 22.70 5.84
N LEU A 138 -6.14 21.89 6.10
CA LEU A 138 -5.07 22.26 7.02
C LEU A 138 -4.07 23.25 6.40
N PRO A 139 -3.41 24.11 7.21
CA PRO A 139 -2.35 24.99 6.73
C PRO A 139 -1.21 24.23 6.04
N ARG A 140 -0.64 24.81 4.98
CA ARG A 140 0.42 24.21 4.15
C ARG A 140 1.61 23.67 4.97
N LYS A 141 2.02 24.40 6.02
CA LYS A 141 3.08 23.97 6.96
C LYS A 141 2.79 22.63 7.67
N LYS A 142 1.53 22.37 8.03
CA LYS A 142 1.12 21.09 8.66
C LYS A 142 1.09 19.97 7.62
N GLN A 143 0.62 20.26 6.40
CA GLN A 143 0.64 19.29 5.31
C GLN A 143 2.07 18.88 4.94
N ASP A 144 3.00 19.83 4.85
CA ASP A 144 4.41 19.54 4.53
C ASP A 144 5.11 18.72 5.62
N THR A 145 4.77 18.98 6.89
CA THR A 145 5.18 18.11 8.00
C THR A 145 4.63 16.70 7.82
N GLY A 146 3.34 16.57 7.46
CA GLY A 146 2.71 15.29 7.14
C GLY A 146 3.42 14.55 6.00
N LYS A 147 3.81 15.26 4.93
CA LYS A 147 4.55 14.69 3.80
C LYS A 147 5.89 14.12 4.24
N ALA A 148 6.65 14.88 5.04
CA ALA A 148 7.94 14.45 5.55
C ALA A 148 7.82 13.20 6.46
N LEU A 149 6.81 13.17 7.33
CA LEU A 149 6.53 12.02 8.20
C LEU A 149 6.16 10.78 7.39
N LEU A 150 5.23 10.92 6.43
CA LEU A 150 4.77 9.82 5.59
C LEU A 150 5.90 9.24 4.73
N LYS A 151 6.71 10.11 4.11
CA LYS A 151 7.90 9.71 3.33
C LYS A 151 8.89 8.88 4.16
N ARG A 152 9.21 9.34 5.38
CA ARG A 152 10.13 8.64 6.28
C ARG A 152 9.57 7.30 6.74
N ALA A 153 8.28 7.25 7.08
CA ALA A 153 7.62 6.03 7.52
C ALA A 153 7.61 4.95 6.44
N LEU A 154 7.27 5.30 5.19
CA LEU A 154 7.23 4.37 4.06
C LEU A 154 8.59 3.69 3.80
N ILE A 155 9.68 4.46 3.82
CA ILE A 155 11.04 3.91 3.67
C ILE A 155 11.38 2.96 4.82
N LEU A 156 11.14 3.39 6.06
CA LEU A 156 11.43 2.56 7.24
C LEU A 156 10.64 1.25 7.22
N GLN A 157 9.39 1.28 6.74
CA GLN A 157 8.56 0.09 6.62
C GLN A 157 9.19 -0.95 5.67
N LEU A 158 9.71 -0.52 4.52
CA LEU A 158 10.43 -1.40 3.58
C LEU A 158 11.71 -1.98 4.18
N VAL A 159 12.46 -1.18 4.96
CA VAL A 159 13.67 -1.64 5.65
C VAL A 159 13.33 -2.72 6.67
N VAL A 160 12.30 -2.51 7.50
CA VAL A 160 11.89 -3.48 8.52
C VAL A 160 11.42 -4.78 7.90
N LEU A 161 10.60 -4.71 6.84
CA LEU A 161 10.16 -5.90 6.11
C LEU A 161 11.36 -6.66 5.51
N SER A 162 12.34 -5.96 4.95
CA SER A 162 13.55 -6.57 4.40
C SER A 162 14.37 -7.27 5.47
N CYS A 163 14.54 -6.65 6.64
CA CYS A 163 15.19 -7.25 7.81
C CYS A 163 14.43 -8.49 8.30
N PHE A 164 13.10 -8.46 8.29
CA PHE A 164 12.26 -9.60 8.67
C PHE A 164 12.43 -10.79 7.70
N ILE A 165 12.39 -10.53 6.39
CA ILE A 165 12.61 -11.56 5.36
C ILE A 165 14.02 -12.14 5.48
N PHE A 166 15.03 -11.30 5.72
CA PHE A 166 16.40 -11.73 5.95
C PHE A 166 16.52 -12.65 7.19
N LEU A 167 15.84 -12.32 8.28
CA LEU A 167 15.77 -13.18 9.48
C LEU A 167 15.11 -14.54 9.18
N ALA A 168 14.01 -14.54 8.42
CA ALA A 168 13.35 -15.78 8.01
C ALA A 168 14.25 -16.61 7.08
N ALA A 169 14.97 -15.96 6.16
CA ALA A 169 15.90 -16.61 5.23
C ALA A 169 17.12 -17.21 5.93
N THR A 170 17.69 -16.50 6.90
CA THR A 170 18.79 -17.02 7.71
C THR A 170 18.36 -18.23 8.54
N PHE A 171 17.21 -18.17 9.21
CA PHE A 171 16.62 -19.32 9.90
C PHE A 171 16.38 -20.51 8.95
N HIS A 172 15.77 -20.27 7.78
CA HIS A 172 15.55 -21.31 6.78
C HIS A 172 16.86 -21.95 6.30
N ARG A 173 17.89 -21.14 6.06
CA ARG A 173 19.23 -21.62 5.66
C ARG A 173 19.86 -22.50 6.74
N GLN A 174 19.75 -22.12 8.02
CA GLN A 174 20.27 -22.93 9.14
C GLN A 174 19.52 -24.27 9.26
N CYS A 175 18.20 -24.27 9.15
CA CYS A 175 17.42 -25.52 9.17
C CYS A 175 17.77 -26.44 8.00
N ARG A 176 17.98 -25.88 6.79
CA ARG A 176 18.39 -26.66 5.61
C ARG A 176 19.80 -27.25 5.76
N ALA A 177 20.74 -26.49 6.31
CA ALA A 177 22.09 -26.96 6.59
C ALA A 177 22.11 -28.11 7.61
N ALA A 178 21.19 -28.09 8.58
CA ALA A 178 21.01 -29.16 9.57
C ALA A 178 20.17 -30.36 9.07
N GLY A 179 19.65 -30.32 7.82
CA GLY A 179 18.76 -31.37 7.30
C GLY A 179 17.35 -31.39 7.93
N LEU A 180 16.97 -30.36 8.68
CA LEU A 180 15.72 -30.29 9.47
C LEU A 180 14.61 -29.57 8.70
N THR A 181 14.09 -30.18 7.64
CA THR A 181 12.98 -29.60 6.85
C THR A 181 11.72 -30.47 6.82
N PRO A 182 11.09 -30.75 7.98
CA PRO A 182 9.82 -31.49 8.02
C PRO A 182 8.68 -30.67 7.37
N LYS A 183 7.63 -31.35 6.91
CA LYS A 183 6.46 -30.72 6.27
C LYS A 183 5.83 -29.62 7.15
N ASN A 184 5.81 -29.84 8.47
CA ASN A 184 5.27 -28.91 9.47
C ASN A 184 6.06 -27.59 9.60
N LEU A 185 7.32 -27.57 9.14
CA LEU A 185 8.14 -26.35 9.04
C LEU A 185 8.01 -25.72 7.65
N ARG A 186 8.03 -26.55 6.61
CA ARG A 186 8.03 -26.10 5.22
C ARG A 186 6.72 -25.38 4.83
N ILE A 187 5.58 -25.87 5.30
CA ILE A 187 4.27 -25.28 4.97
C ILE A 187 4.16 -23.85 5.56
N PRO A 188 4.37 -23.61 6.86
CA PRO A 188 4.27 -22.25 7.41
C PRO A 188 5.37 -21.31 6.89
N LEU A 189 6.59 -21.80 6.65
CA LEU A 189 7.64 -20.98 6.03
C LEU A 189 7.24 -20.52 4.63
N ARG A 190 6.66 -21.40 3.81
CA ARG A 190 6.18 -21.02 2.48
C ARG A 190 5.04 -20.01 2.57
N THR A 191 4.10 -20.21 3.49
CA THR A 191 3.02 -19.23 3.73
C THR A 191 3.59 -17.87 4.12
N LEU A 192 4.58 -17.84 5.01
CA LEU A 192 5.25 -16.62 5.44
C LEU A 192 5.98 -15.90 4.30
N TYR A 193 6.69 -16.62 3.42
CA TYR A 193 7.33 -15.99 2.27
C TYR A 193 6.32 -15.41 1.29
N ILE A 194 5.23 -16.14 1.00
CA ILE A 194 4.18 -15.66 0.09
C ILE A 194 3.50 -14.43 0.68
N SER A 195 3.10 -14.47 1.95
CA SER A 195 2.44 -13.35 2.61
C SER A 195 3.35 -12.13 2.73
N SER A 196 4.61 -12.30 3.16
CA SER A 196 5.59 -11.21 3.23
C SER A 196 5.91 -10.62 1.85
N SER A 197 5.92 -11.43 0.79
CA SER A 197 6.12 -10.93 -0.57
C SER A 197 4.95 -10.09 -1.05
N LEU A 198 3.71 -10.53 -0.82
CA LEU A 198 2.51 -9.76 -1.20
C LEU A 198 2.43 -8.44 -0.44
N ILE A 199 2.73 -8.44 0.86
CA ILE A 199 2.82 -7.24 1.69
C ILE A 199 3.93 -6.32 1.17
N GLY A 200 5.10 -6.87 0.84
CA GLY A 200 6.22 -6.09 0.30
C GLY A 200 5.95 -5.44 -1.05
N ILE A 201 5.32 -6.17 -1.98
CA ILE A 201 4.90 -5.63 -3.27
C ILE A 201 3.95 -4.45 -3.07
N ARG A 202 2.95 -4.60 -2.19
CA ARG A 202 2.04 -3.50 -1.85
C ARG A 202 2.78 -2.29 -1.28
N MET A 203 3.70 -2.51 -0.34
CA MET A 203 4.45 -1.43 0.30
C MET A 203 5.37 -0.72 -0.69
N LEU A 204 5.94 -1.46 -1.65
CA LEU A 204 6.75 -0.92 -2.73
C LEU A 204 5.90 -0.05 -3.66
N PHE A 205 4.75 -0.55 -4.14
CA PHE A 205 3.82 0.24 -4.96
C PHE A 205 3.36 1.50 -4.25
N ARG A 206 2.94 1.39 -2.98
CA ARG A 206 2.52 2.54 -2.17
C ARG A 206 3.64 3.57 -2.03
N THR A 207 4.87 3.11 -1.85
CA THR A 207 6.04 3.99 -1.77
C THR A 207 6.25 4.70 -3.10
N VAL A 208 6.33 3.96 -4.21
CA VAL A 208 6.53 4.52 -5.55
C VAL A 208 5.43 5.50 -5.95
N GLU A 209 4.16 5.15 -5.73
CA GLU A 209 3.01 6.01 -5.98
C GLU A 209 3.14 7.33 -5.21
N TYR A 210 3.46 7.26 -3.92
CA TYR A 210 3.62 8.45 -3.10
C TYR A 210 4.79 9.34 -3.55
N PHE A 211 5.93 8.73 -3.92
CA PHE A 211 7.09 9.46 -4.43
C PHE A 211 6.80 10.11 -5.78
N SER A 212 6.08 9.43 -6.67
CA SER A 212 5.65 9.95 -7.98
C SER A 212 4.74 11.17 -7.81
N ILE A 213 3.75 11.11 -6.93
CA ILE A 213 2.87 12.24 -6.60
C ILE A 213 3.67 13.40 -6.00
N SER A 214 4.64 13.09 -5.13
CA SER A 214 5.48 14.10 -4.48
C SER A 214 6.41 14.82 -5.47
N SER A 215 7.01 14.10 -6.41
CA SER A 215 7.86 14.71 -7.46
C SER A 215 7.05 15.59 -8.39
N LEU A 216 5.83 15.18 -8.74
CA LEU A 216 4.92 15.98 -9.56
C LEU A 216 4.54 17.29 -8.84
N SER A 217 4.25 17.23 -7.54
CA SER A 217 3.97 18.42 -6.72
C SER A 217 5.15 19.39 -6.61
N LEU A 218 6.39 18.90 -6.60
CA LEU A 218 7.58 19.76 -6.55
C LEU A 218 7.87 20.44 -7.89
N GLY A 219 7.65 19.74 -9.01
CA GLY A 219 7.78 20.31 -10.35
C GLY A 219 6.82 21.47 -10.58
N VAL A 220 5.53 21.28 -10.26
CA VAL A 220 4.49 22.31 -10.43
C VAL A 220 4.70 23.51 -9.49
N SER A 221 5.15 23.29 -8.26
CA SER A 221 5.38 24.37 -7.31
C SER A 221 6.63 25.19 -7.62
N ALA A 222 7.57 24.66 -8.41
CA ALA A 222 8.74 25.38 -8.90
C ALA A 222 8.45 26.17 -10.19
N SER A 223 7.47 25.75 -10.99
CA SER A 223 7.11 26.42 -12.24
C SER A 223 6.06 27.52 -12.10
N SER A 224 5.12 27.46 -11.15
CA SER A 224 4.04 28.47 -11.03
C SER A 224 3.61 28.77 -9.58
N PRO A 225 3.99 29.93 -9.00
CA PRO A 225 3.64 30.30 -7.62
C PRO A 225 2.24 30.94 -7.58
N GLY A 226 1.17 30.16 -7.72
CA GLY A 226 -0.19 30.74 -7.62
C GLY A 226 -1.39 29.85 -7.93
N LEU A 227 -1.19 28.65 -8.49
CA LEU A 227 -2.30 27.75 -8.84
C LEU A 227 -2.64 26.77 -7.69
N PRO A 228 -3.93 26.42 -7.50
CA PRO A 228 -4.31 25.28 -6.66
C PRO A 228 -3.80 23.96 -7.26
N SER A 229 -3.78 22.92 -6.43
CA SER A 229 -3.15 21.59 -6.57
C SER A 229 -3.07 20.90 -7.97
N PRO A 230 -2.12 19.95 -8.15
CA PRO A 230 -1.29 19.78 -9.35
C PRO A 230 -1.82 18.78 -10.40
N LEU A 231 -3.11 18.82 -10.74
CA LEU A 231 -3.64 18.00 -11.85
C LEU A 231 -4.13 18.82 -13.05
N VAL A 232 -3.57 20.00 -13.28
CA VAL A 232 -3.61 20.61 -14.61
C VAL A 232 -2.62 19.82 -15.47
N ARG A 233 -3.15 18.93 -16.29
CA ARG A 233 -2.40 18.04 -17.17
C ARG A 233 -1.99 18.84 -18.42
N ILE A 234 -1.00 19.70 -18.26
CA ILE A 234 -0.38 20.44 -19.36
C ILE A 234 0.65 19.52 -20.01
N TYR A 235 0.43 19.16 -21.27
CA TYR A 235 1.38 18.40 -22.09
C TYR A 235 1.91 19.27 -23.21
N LEU A 236 3.17 19.08 -23.58
CA LEU A 236 3.63 19.57 -24.88
C LEU A 236 3.05 18.68 -25.97
N GLU A 237 2.44 19.30 -26.97
CA GLU A 237 1.96 18.67 -28.17
C GLU A 237 3.13 18.10 -29.00
N SER A 238 2.86 17.25 -29.98
CA SER A 238 3.90 16.55 -30.77
C SER A 238 4.80 17.50 -31.58
N ASP A 239 4.45 18.78 -31.63
CA ASP A 239 5.22 19.88 -32.19
C ASP A 239 6.35 20.38 -31.27
N GLY A 240 6.35 19.97 -29.99
CA GLY A 240 7.37 20.32 -29.00
C GLY A 240 7.34 21.78 -28.55
N VAL A 241 6.27 22.53 -28.86
CA VAL A 241 6.16 23.97 -28.55
C VAL A 241 4.81 24.33 -27.93
N THR A 242 3.73 23.65 -28.31
CA THR A 242 2.38 24.02 -27.86
C THR A 242 2.03 23.29 -26.56
N GLU A 243 1.72 24.04 -25.51
CA GLU A 243 1.25 23.49 -24.24
C GLU A 243 -0.29 23.32 -24.28
N VAL A 244 -0.76 22.07 -24.19
CA VAL A 244 -2.18 21.71 -24.27
C VAL A 244 -2.62 21.04 -22.98
N GLU A 245 -3.77 21.47 -22.47
CA GLU A 245 -4.40 20.86 -21.30
C GLU A 245 -5.32 19.70 -21.72
N GLY A 246 -5.03 18.48 -21.27
CA GLY A 246 -5.75 17.28 -21.70
C GLY A 246 -5.94 16.23 -20.61
N PRO A 247 -6.87 15.27 -20.75
CA PRO A 247 -7.14 14.19 -19.78
C PRO A 247 -5.96 13.21 -19.60
N GLY A 248 -4.90 13.43 -20.37
CA GLY A 248 -3.58 12.81 -20.35
C GLY A 248 -3.45 11.44 -20.97
N TYR A 249 -2.20 10.99 -21.02
CA TYR A 249 -1.77 9.83 -21.81
C TYR A 249 -2.66 8.60 -21.57
N GLN A 250 -3.37 8.18 -22.62
CA GLN A 250 -4.16 6.95 -22.62
C GLN A 250 -3.26 5.76 -23.02
N ASP A 251 -3.06 4.82 -22.09
CA ASP A 251 -2.40 3.56 -22.39
C ASP A 251 -3.36 2.66 -23.19
N LYS A 252 -3.17 2.61 -24.52
CA LYS A 252 -3.98 1.76 -25.43
C LYS A 252 -3.68 0.25 -25.26
N ARG A 253 -2.73 -0.14 -24.41
CA ARG A 253 -2.36 -1.54 -24.19
C ARG A 253 -3.41 -2.25 -23.36
N LYS A 254 -3.57 -3.56 -23.61
CA LYS A 254 -4.53 -4.39 -22.87
C LYS A 254 -4.13 -4.42 -21.39
N TRP A 255 -5.11 -4.28 -20.50
CA TRP A 255 -4.91 -4.14 -19.05
C TRP A 255 -3.95 -5.17 -18.41
N TYR A 256 -3.93 -6.41 -18.91
CA TYR A 256 -3.08 -7.47 -18.37
C TYR A 256 -1.60 -7.31 -18.75
N VAL A 257 -1.31 -6.67 -19.89
CA VAL A 257 0.06 -6.32 -20.29
C VAL A 257 0.58 -5.20 -19.40
N THR A 258 -0.25 -4.19 -19.12
CA THR A 258 0.08 -3.10 -18.18
C THR A 258 0.32 -3.61 -16.77
N PHE A 259 -0.40 -4.65 -16.33
CA PHE A 259 -0.19 -5.26 -15.02
C PHE A 259 1.13 -6.04 -14.90
N LEU A 260 1.53 -6.75 -15.96
CA LEU A 260 2.73 -7.59 -15.97
C LEU A 260 4.01 -6.82 -16.34
N ASP A 261 3.89 -5.75 -17.13
CA ASP A 261 4.99 -4.85 -17.53
C ASP A 261 4.59 -3.38 -17.29
N PRO A 262 4.56 -2.94 -16.01
CA PRO A 262 4.13 -1.61 -15.63
C PRO A 262 5.07 -0.50 -16.12
N PHE A 263 6.27 -0.84 -16.58
CA PHE A 263 7.29 0.11 -17.06
C PHE A 263 7.45 0.13 -18.59
N ASP A 264 6.66 -0.67 -19.32
CA ASP A 264 6.77 -0.81 -20.77
C ASP A 264 8.19 -1.17 -21.26
N VAL A 265 8.87 -2.06 -20.52
CA VAL A 265 10.21 -2.52 -20.88
C VAL A 265 10.18 -3.13 -22.29
N SER A 266 9.11 -3.86 -22.62
CA SER A 266 8.91 -4.46 -23.94
C SER A 266 8.68 -3.45 -25.08
N GLY A 267 8.03 -2.32 -24.83
CA GLY A 267 7.84 -1.23 -25.79
C GLY A 267 9.11 -0.42 -26.03
N ILE A 268 9.90 -0.19 -24.98
CA ILE A 268 11.22 0.48 -25.05
C ILE A 268 12.16 -0.30 -25.99
N PHE A 269 12.20 -1.63 -25.90
CA PHE A 269 13.01 -2.45 -26.79
C PHE A 269 12.51 -2.51 -28.24
N ARG A 270 11.25 -2.14 -28.49
CA ARG A 270 10.65 -2.09 -29.84
C ARG A 270 10.66 -0.70 -30.47
N GLY A 271 11.21 0.31 -29.77
CA GLY A 271 11.32 1.69 -30.28
C GLY A 271 9.97 2.41 -30.42
N GLY A 272 8.91 1.93 -29.77
CA GLY A 272 7.59 2.55 -29.82
C GLY A 272 7.45 3.64 -28.77
N GLY A 273 7.38 4.90 -29.19
CA GLY A 273 6.98 6.01 -28.33
C GLY A 273 5.47 6.01 -28.06
N TRP A 274 5.08 6.60 -26.94
CA TRP A 274 3.69 6.75 -26.54
C TRP A 274 2.97 7.78 -27.40
N GLN A 275 1.78 7.44 -27.94
CA GLN A 275 0.97 8.37 -28.72
C GLN A 275 0.04 9.17 -27.80
N VAL A 276 0.02 10.50 -27.99
CA VAL A 276 -0.96 11.42 -27.38
C VAL A 276 -2.14 11.55 -28.35
N GLU A 277 -3.36 11.50 -27.83
CA GLU A 277 -4.59 11.90 -28.54
C GLU A 277 -5.14 13.18 -27.90
#